data_AF-A0A968IEE3-F1
#
_entry.id   AF-A0A968IEE3-F1
#
_cell.length_a   1.000
_cell.length_b   1.000
_cell.length_c   1.000
_cell.angle_alpha   90.00
_cell.angle_beta   90.00
_cell.angle_gamma   90.00
#
_symmetry.space_group_name_H-M   'P 1'
#
loop_
_entity.id
_entity.type
_entity.pdbx_description
1 polymer ?
#
loop_
_entity_poly.entity_id
_entity_poly.type
_entity_poly.pdbx_seq_one_letter_code
_entity_poly.pdbx_strand_id
1 'polypeptide(L)'
;MTFNEALYKAAYAAIDNLIANGLPAPDGVVYTSALNYYNGYGKNQSGQEGFFTGSSSNNTISGSGTEVNGNGGIDVDLYGIGYTITNVTATSFKITPTSIGIGEIDTLVGRTDPNVEDGFFLSALNGTFTDRSNLNNPVSGGSQALYVGKGNRDYGFIQNFTSNKDYVSLSGPVNSYNYLYDSDGNFKIYKKTGTGKGDLVGIVEVTDQPFDLQARRFLNDGTFRLSARVLRRGFNEELYLKLNGLEGEIEPSNALADYVSDGQFDGLKGIFTGAEKGSPTSASSSTADGNDTVFSYGANNNKTILSGVGLALDTEKNLVVESGAGANQVDILIGAFNTKDEFWLGVGDDLLNSSQSFYVGGGSADYATIQNYQEKDRVILAGDILDYSFTQMGSSIQISTVMGGDLIGIVEGVNGILSMNALANDTFTVKFDV
;
A
#
# COMPACT_ATOMS: atom_id res chain seq x y z
N MET A 1 9.56 21.94 -14.83
CA MET A 1 10.61 21.10 -14.21
C MET A 1 11.45 21.99 -13.32
N THR A 2 11.39 21.80 -12.00
CA THR A 2 12.24 22.55 -11.06
C THR A 2 13.04 21.53 -10.25
N PHE A 3 14.26 21.23 -10.73
CA PHE A 3 15.22 20.47 -9.95
C PHE A 3 15.60 21.28 -8.70
N ASN A 4 15.52 20.67 -7.52
CA ASN A 4 15.77 21.37 -6.27
C ASN A 4 17.26 21.30 -5.92
N GLU A 5 18.03 22.26 -6.43
CA GLU A 5 19.49 22.32 -6.18
C GLU A 5 19.83 22.41 -4.69
N ALA A 6 19.02 23.13 -3.91
CA ALA A 6 19.26 23.30 -2.48
C ALA A 6 19.12 21.98 -1.72
N LEU A 7 18.05 21.22 -2.02
CA LEU A 7 17.85 19.90 -1.42
C LEU A 7 18.91 18.91 -1.87
N TYR A 8 19.26 18.90 -3.17
CA TYR A 8 20.29 18.02 -3.70
C TYR A 8 21.66 18.26 -3.05
N LYS A 9 22.08 19.53 -2.92
CA LYS A 9 23.32 19.90 -2.22
C LYS A 9 23.31 19.50 -0.75
N ALA A 10 22.20 19.71 -0.07
CA ALA A 10 22.05 19.36 1.34
C ALA A 10 22.08 17.83 1.55
N ALA A 11 21.43 17.06 0.68
CA ALA A 11 21.44 15.60 0.72
C ALA A 11 22.82 15.00 0.40
N TYR A 12 23.62 15.69 -0.42
CA TYR A 12 24.92 15.23 -0.92
C TYR A 12 26.05 16.22 -0.65
N ALA A 13 26.50 16.29 0.60
CA ALA A 13 27.54 17.23 1.05
C ALA A 13 28.85 17.19 0.21
N ALA A 14 29.24 16.01 -0.29
CA ALA A 14 30.41 15.88 -1.16
C ALA A 14 30.24 16.64 -2.49
N ILE A 15 29.03 16.63 -3.05
CA ILE A 15 28.69 17.33 -4.29
C ILE A 15 28.62 18.84 -4.03
N ASP A 16 28.02 19.26 -2.91
CA ASP A 16 28.01 20.67 -2.52
C ASP A 16 29.43 21.22 -2.38
N ASN A 17 30.31 20.49 -1.70
CA ASN A 17 31.73 20.84 -1.57
C ASN A 17 32.44 20.95 -2.94
N LEU A 18 32.17 20.00 -3.84
CA LEU A 18 32.73 19.99 -5.20
C LEU A 18 32.34 21.24 -5.97
N ILE A 19 31.05 21.58 -5.98
CA ILE A 19 30.51 22.74 -6.70
C ILE A 19 30.98 24.05 -6.06
N ALA A 20 30.91 24.17 -4.73
CA ALA A 20 31.28 25.39 -4.00
C ALA A 20 32.76 25.76 -4.17
N ASN A 21 33.64 24.76 -4.34
CA ASN A 21 35.07 24.95 -4.48
C ASN A 21 35.57 24.84 -5.93
N GLY A 22 34.67 24.64 -6.91
CA GLY A 22 35.04 24.48 -8.32
C GLY A 22 35.97 23.29 -8.57
N LEU A 23 35.79 22.21 -7.83
CA LEU A 23 36.56 20.98 -7.98
C LEU A 23 36.01 20.14 -9.14
N PRO A 24 36.84 19.37 -9.86
CA PRO A 24 36.36 18.47 -10.89
C PRO A 24 35.62 17.27 -10.28
N ALA A 25 34.52 16.87 -10.90
CA ALA A 25 33.85 15.58 -10.65
C ALA A 25 34.71 14.40 -11.17
N PRO A 26 34.35 13.14 -10.86
CA PRO A 26 35.12 11.97 -11.30
C PRO A 26 35.23 11.81 -12.82
N ASP A 27 34.36 12.46 -13.59
CA ASP A 27 34.43 12.58 -15.06
C ASP A 27 35.41 13.66 -15.55
N GLY A 28 36.06 14.40 -14.64
CA GLY A 28 37.00 15.48 -14.92
C GLY A 28 36.35 16.85 -15.19
N VAL A 29 35.02 16.96 -15.14
CA VAL A 29 34.28 18.20 -15.45
C VAL A 29 34.07 19.02 -14.18
N VAL A 30 34.30 20.34 -14.26
CA VAL A 30 33.97 21.28 -13.18
C VAL A 30 32.55 21.79 -13.40
N TYR A 31 31.64 21.40 -12.50
CA TYR A 31 30.24 21.79 -12.55
C TYR A 31 29.99 23.04 -11.71
N THR A 32 29.22 24.00 -12.26
CA THR A 32 28.92 25.29 -11.61
C THR A 32 27.61 25.31 -10.83
N SER A 33 26.79 24.26 -10.98
CA SER A 33 25.49 24.13 -10.30
C SER A 33 25.16 22.66 -10.06
N ALA A 34 24.26 22.39 -9.11
CA ALA A 34 23.86 21.02 -8.81
C ALA A 34 23.03 20.42 -9.95
N LEU A 35 22.22 21.22 -10.65
CA LEU A 35 21.50 20.78 -11.84
C LEU A 35 22.47 20.38 -12.96
N ASN A 36 23.53 21.16 -13.19
CA ASN A 36 24.52 20.85 -14.20
C ASN A 36 25.27 19.56 -13.87
N TYR A 37 25.68 19.40 -12.60
CA TYR A 37 26.30 18.17 -12.11
C TYR A 37 25.35 16.96 -12.29
N TYR A 38 24.09 17.07 -11.86
CA TYR A 38 23.11 16.00 -11.99
C TYR A 38 22.92 15.60 -13.47
N ASN A 39 22.75 16.59 -14.35
CA ASN A 39 22.52 16.33 -15.77
C ASN A 39 23.72 15.74 -16.50
N GLY A 40 24.94 16.15 -16.15
CA GLY A 40 26.17 15.69 -16.79
C GLY A 40 26.71 14.37 -16.25
N TYR A 41 26.61 14.16 -14.94
CA TYR A 41 27.25 13.04 -14.25
C TYR A 41 26.34 12.36 -13.23
N GLY A 42 25.71 13.14 -12.32
CA GLY A 42 25.05 12.63 -11.12
C GLY A 42 23.88 11.68 -11.39
N LYS A 43 23.03 11.97 -12.38
CA LYS A 43 21.88 11.12 -12.77
C LYS A 43 22.28 9.72 -13.24
N ASN A 44 23.57 9.51 -13.49
CA ASN A 44 24.15 8.25 -13.93
C ASN A 44 24.93 7.54 -12.80
N GLN A 45 24.87 8.04 -11.57
CA GLN A 45 25.58 7.45 -10.43
C GLN A 45 24.59 6.79 -9.46
N SER A 46 24.94 5.59 -9.00
CA SER A 46 24.16 4.89 -7.97
C SER A 46 24.10 5.72 -6.68
N GLY A 47 22.89 5.82 -6.10
CA GLY A 47 22.65 6.55 -4.86
C GLY A 47 22.61 8.07 -4.98
N GLN A 48 22.67 8.63 -6.20
CA GLN A 48 22.56 10.06 -6.48
C GLN A 48 21.21 10.41 -7.13
N GLU A 49 20.18 10.39 -6.31
CA GLU A 49 18.79 10.58 -6.69
C GLU A 49 18.48 12.03 -7.04
N GLY A 50 17.63 12.22 -8.05
CA GLY A 50 17.17 13.54 -8.46
C GLY A 50 15.99 14.00 -7.62
N PHE A 51 16.05 15.20 -7.05
CA PHE A 51 14.93 15.83 -6.35
C PHE A 51 14.24 16.86 -7.24
N PHE A 52 12.98 16.62 -7.59
CA PHE A 52 12.18 17.54 -8.39
C PHE A 52 10.98 18.00 -7.56
N THR A 53 10.87 19.31 -7.38
CA THR A 53 9.90 19.89 -6.46
C THR A 53 9.11 20.98 -7.17
N GLY A 54 7.84 21.17 -6.82
CA GLY A 54 7.05 22.27 -7.32
C GLY A 54 7.16 23.53 -6.45
N SER A 55 6.03 24.17 -6.24
CA SER A 55 5.87 25.52 -5.71
C SER A 55 4.63 25.56 -4.81
N SER A 56 3.93 26.70 -4.75
CA SER A 56 2.66 26.88 -4.02
C SER A 56 1.52 27.18 -5.00
N SER A 57 1.52 26.49 -6.13
CA SER A 57 0.58 26.64 -7.24
C SER A 57 0.59 25.36 -8.06
N ASN A 58 -0.47 25.06 -8.80
CA ASN A 58 -0.53 23.88 -9.67
C ASN A 58 0.73 23.74 -10.54
N ASN A 59 1.35 22.57 -10.47
CA ASN A 59 2.61 22.29 -11.12
C ASN A 59 2.55 21.05 -12.01
N THR A 60 3.50 20.99 -12.95
CA THR A 60 3.83 19.76 -13.67
C THR A 60 5.30 19.46 -13.44
N ILE A 61 5.55 18.38 -12.72
CA ILE A 61 6.86 17.92 -12.27
C ILE A 61 7.15 16.61 -12.97
N SER A 62 8.31 16.51 -13.62
CA SER A 62 8.69 15.32 -14.37
C SER A 62 10.11 14.92 -14.03
N GLY A 63 10.30 13.63 -13.82
CA GLY A 63 11.61 13.02 -13.58
C GLY A 63 12.47 13.00 -14.84
N SER A 64 13.79 13.00 -14.68
CA SER A 64 14.72 12.80 -15.79
C SER A 64 15.97 12.05 -15.34
N GLY A 65 16.52 11.20 -16.21
CA GLY A 65 17.65 10.32 -15.91
C GLY A 65 17.49 8.93 -16.53
N THR A 66 18.59 8.21 -16.72
CA THR A 66 18.62 6.81 -17.21
C THR A 66 19.06 5.89 -16.08
N GLU A 67 18.61 4.62 -16.06
CA GLU A 67 19.15 3.64 -15.12
C GLU A 67 20.66 3.44 -15.36
N VAL A 68 21.44 3.28 -14.29
CA VAL A 68 22.83 2.84 -14.38
C VAL A 68 22.98 1.57 -13.56
N ASN A 69 22.87 0.46 -14.29
CA ASN A 69 23.28 -0.90 -13.94
C ASN A 69 22.83 -1.43 -12.56
N GLY A 70 21.63 -2.02 -12.52
CA GLY A 70 21.45 -3.37 -11.95
C GLY A 70 21.44 -3.49 -10.42
N ASN A 71 21.52 -2.40 -9.67
CA ASN A 71 21.49 -2.42 -8.20
C ASN A 71 20.28 -1.68 -7.59
N GLY A 72 19.23 -1.39 -8.39
CA GLY A 72 17.96 -0.85 -7.87
C GLY A 72 18.11 0.47 -7.13
N GLY A 73 18.95 1.39 -7.65
CA GLY A 73 19.35 2.60 -6.92
C GLY A 73 19.44 3.87 -7.76
N ILE A 74 18.46 4.10 -8.65
CA ILE A 74 18.25 5.43 -9.27
C ILE A 74 16.79 5.83 -9.13
N ASP A 75 16.47 6.34 -7.95
CA ASP A 75 15.18 6.92 -7.65
C ASP A 75 15.19 8.39 -8.10
N VAL A 76 14.11 8.85 -8.73
CA VAL A 76 13.80 10.29 -8.75
C VAL A 76 12.65 10.51 -7.79
N ASP A 77 12.81 11.51 -6.94
CA ASP A 77 11.78 11.89 -5.99
C ASP A 77 11.03 13.10 -6.55
N LEU A 78 9.73 12.90 -6.80
CA LEU A 78 8.83 13.88 -7.38
C LEU A 78 7.89 14.42 -6.30
N TYR A 79 7.97 15.73 -6.04
CA TYR A 79 7.11 16.45 -5.10
C TYR A 79 6.35 17.56 -5.84
N GLY A 80 5.02 17.63 -5.65
CA GLY A 80 4.21 18.74 -6.20
C GLY A 80 4.45 20.07 -5.50
N ILE A 81 4.97 20.03 -4.27
CA ILE A 81 5.22 21.21 -3.43
C ILE A 81 6.67 21.69 -3.47
N GLY A 82 6.89 22.94 -3.07
CA GLY A 82 8.22 23.50 -2.83
C GLY A 82 8.75 23.29 -1.40
N TYR A 83 10.07 23.47 -1.24
CA TYR A 83 10.75 23.40 0.06
C TYR A 83 11.70 24.57 0.27
N THR A 84 11.79 25.01 1.52
CA THR A 84 12.89 25.83 2.03
C THR A 84 13.88 24.92 2.75
N ILE A 85 15.16 25.05 2.38
CA ILE A 85 16.27 24.30 2.98
C ILE A 85 17.14 25.27 3.76
N THR A 86 17.39 25.00 5.05
CA THR A 86 18.19 25.86 5.91
C THR A 86 19.23 25.03 6.65
N ASN A 87 20.51 25.35 6.50
CA ASN A 87 21.57 24.69 7.27
C ASN A 87 21.40 25.01 8.77
N VAL A 88 21.35 23.97 9.59
CA VAL A 88 21.25 24.09 11.05
C VAL A 88 22.65 23.97 11.67
N THR A 89 23.46 23.04 11.16
CA THR A 89 24.87 22.88 11.52
C THR A 89 25.69 22.58 10.26
N ALA A 90 27.00 22.35 10.40
CA ALA A 90 27.85 21.92 9.30
C ALA A 90 27.47 20.53 8.73
N THR A 91 26.72 19.73 9.49
CA THR A 91 26.36 18.35 9.12
C THR A 91 24.85 18.10 9.21
N SER A 92 24.04 19.16 9.29
CA SER A 92 22.59 19.01 9.36
C SER A 92 21.86 20.20 8.76
N PHE A 93 20.71 19.91 8.17
CA PHE A 93 19.86 20.90 7.51
C PHE A 93 18.40 20.65 7.87
N LYS A 94 17.62 21.73 7.87
CA LYS A 94 16.18 21.71 8.08
C LYS A 94 15.48 21.83 6.73
N ILE A 95 14.57 20.91 6.46
CA ILE A 95 13.61 21.01 5.36
C ILE A 95 12.30 21.53 5.93
N THR A 96 11.72 22.55 5.29
CA THR A 96 10.38 23.04 5.62
C THR A 96 9.59 23.21 4.33
N PRO A 97 8.42 22.56 4.19
CA PRO A 97 7.58 22.72 3.01
C PRO A 97 7.10 24.17 2.89
N THR A 98 7.14 24.73 1.67
CA THR A 98 6.62 26.08 1.39
C THR A 98 5.12 26.08 1.10
N SER A 99 4.59 24.92 0.71
CA SER A 99 3.18 24.61 0.57
C SER A 99 2.94 23.17 1.05
N ILE A 100 1.70 22.84 1.36
CA ILE A 100 1.25 21.47 1.67
C ILE A 100 0.23 20.96 0.65
N GLY A 101 0.16 21.59 -0.53
CA GLY A 101 -0.73 21.17 -1.62
C GLY A 101 -2.19 21.57 -1.46
N ILE A 102 -2.55 22.34 -0.42
CA ILE A 102 -3.97 22.67 -0.16
C ILE A 102 -4.51 23.58 -1.26
N GLY A 103 -5.52 23.08 -1.97
CA GLY A 103 -6.11 23.75 -3.13
C GLY A 103 -5.26 23.69 -4.41
N GLU A 104 -4.23 22.85 -4.45
CA GLU A 104 -3.35 22.65 -5.60
C GLU A 104 -3.65 21.31 -6.29
N ILE A 105 -3.61 21.31 -7.62
CA ILE A 105 -3.60 20.08 -8.43
C ILE A 105 -2.26 20.02 -9.14
N ASP A 106 -1.42 19.09 -8.70
CA ASP A 106 -0.07 18.91 -9.23
C ASP A 106 0.01 17.64 -10.07
N THR A 107 0.61 17.72 -11.24
CA THR A 107 0.90 16.57 -12.10
C THR A 107 2.32 16.10 -11.88
N LEU A 108 2.49 14.86 -11.42
CA LEU A 108 3.78 14.20 -11.22
C LEU A 108 3.96 13.14 -12.31
N VAL A 109 4.96 13.32 -13.17
CA VAL A 109 5.17 12.51 -14.37
C VAL A 109 6.45 11.69 -14.21
N GLY A 110 6.26 10.38 -14.07
CA GLY A 110 7.35 9.40 -14.07
C GLY A 110 8.11 9.37 -15.39
N ARG A 111 9.27 8.74 -15.36
CA ARG A 111 10.07 8.42 -16.53
C ARG A 111 9.37 7.30 -17.31
N THR A 112 9.57 7.30 -18.62
CA THR A 112 8.97 6.29 -19.51
C THR A 112 9.78 4.98 -19.55
N ASP A 113 10.92 4.89 -18.87
CA ASP A 113 11.75 3.68 -18.84
C ASP A 113 11.22 2.74 -17.75
N PRO A 114 10.61 1.60 -18.11
CA PRO A 114 9.96 0.71 -17.15
C PRO A 114 10.94 -0.07 -16.26
N ASN A 115 12.25 0.13 -16.43
CA ASN A 115 13.25 -0.52 -15.59
C ASN A 115 13.63 0.33 -14.37
N VAL A 116 13.26 1.60 -14.38
CA VAL A 116 13.66 2.58 -13.38
C VAL A 116 12.56 2.79 -12.34
N GLU A 117 12.94 2.99 -11.08
CA GLU A 117 12.02 3.29 -9.97
C GLU A 117 11.84 4.81 -9.85
N ASP A 118 10.60 5.28 -9.86
CA ASP A 118 10.20 6.64 -9.54
C ASP A 118 9.45 6.72 -8.21
N GLY A 119 9.81 7.72 -7.39
CA GLY A 119 9.13 8.04 -6.14
C GLY A 119 8.17 9.21 -6.30
N PHE A 120 6.89 8.96 -6.14
CA PHE A 120 5.83 9.98 -6.18
C PHE A 120 5.42 10.35 -4.76
N PHE A 121 5.77 11.55 -4.30
CA PHE A 121 5.56 11.92 -2.91
C PHE A 121 4.27 12.70 -2.73
N LEU A 122 3.29 12.06 -2.07
CA LEU A 122 2.09 12.67 -1.50
C LEU A 122 2.26 12.91 0.01
N SER A 123 3.52 12.94 0.45
CA SER A 123 3.98 13.26 1.78
C SER A 123 5.08 14.33 1.70
N ALA A 124 5.07 15.25 2.66
CA ALA A 124 6.07 16.31 2.80
C ALA A 124 7.19 15.87 3.74
N LEU A 125 8.43 16.15 3.35
CA LEU A 125 9.57 16.16 4.25
C LEU A 125 9.48 17.41 5.15
N ASN A 126 9.44 17.23 6.47
CA ASN A 126 9.41 18.35 7.42
C ASN A 126 10.20 18.03 8.68
N GLY A 127 11.38 18.63 8.82
CA GLY A 127 12.25 18.30 9.94
C GLY A 127 13.71 18.63 9.73
N THR A 128 14.54 18.07 10.60
CA THR A 128 16.00 18.18 10.57
C THR A 128 16.59 16.85 10.10
N PHE A 129 17.52 16.95 9.16
CA PHE A 129 18.18 15.83 8.47
C PHE A 129 19.69 16.04 8.51
N THR A 130 20.44 14.98 8.24
CA THR A 130 21.92 15.04 8.21
C THR A 130 22.44 14.86 6.79
N ASP A 131 21.82 13.98 6.01
CA ASP A 131 22.21 13.68 4.63
C ASP A 131 21.09 12.92 3.90
N ARG A 132 21.38 12.37 2.72
CA ARG A 132 20.46 11.51 1.98
C ARG A 132 19.97 10.31 2.81
N SER A 133 20.82 9.66 3.59
CA SER A 133 20.53 8.38 4.23
C SER A 133 19.39 8.45 5.24
N ASN A 134 19.11 9.64 5.77
CA ASN A 134 18.05 9.87 6.74
C ASN A 134 16.88 10.73 6.24
N LEU A 135 16.74 10.99 4.93
CA LEU A 135 15.55 11.66 4.40
C LEU A 135 14.23 10.92 4.73
N ASN A 136 14.31 9.60 4.92
CA ASN A 136 13.18 8.77 5.35
C ASN A 136 13.08 8.59 6.88
N ASN A 137 13.97 9.22 7.65
CA ASN A 137 14.02 9.12 9.11
C ASN A 137 14.66 10.40 9.72
N PRO A 138 13.93 11.53 9.75
CA PRO A 138 14.45 12.79 10.26
C PRO A 138 14.94 12.66 11.72
N VAL A 139 16.01 13.39 12.05
CA VAL A 139 16.53 13.52 13.42
C VAL A 139 15.49 14.16 14.35
N SER A 140 14.68 15.07 13.81
CA SER A 140 13.58 15.73 14.51
C SER A 140 12.54 16.20 13.50
N GLY A 141 11.26 16.14 13.84
CA GLY A 141 10.16 16.48 12.94
C GLY A 141 9.39 15.22 12.54
N GLY A 142 8.75 15.24 11.39
CA GLY A 142 7.98 14.12 10.89
C GLY A 142 7.45 14.40 9.49
N SER A 143 6.87 13.39 8.88
CA SER A 143 6.18 13.57 7.61
C SER A 143 4.84 14.29 7.80
N GLN A 144 4.40 14.96 6.75
CA GLN A 144 3.07 15.56 6.70
C GLN A 144 2.34 15.08 5.44
N ALA A 145 1.05 14.74 5.55
CA ALA A 145 0.24 14.42 4.38
C ALA A 145 0.02 15.67 3.51
N LEU A 146 0.13 15.51 2.19
CA LEU A 146 -0.15 16.56 1.21
C LEU A 146 -1.61 16.52 0.73
N TYR A 147 -2.10 17.64 0.21
CA TYR A 147 -3.41 17.76 -0.44
C TYR A 147 -4.59 17.41 0.48
N VAL A 148 -4.47 17.72 1.78
CA VAL A 148 -5.52 17.45 2.78
C VAL A 148 -6.22 18.76 3.14
N GLY A 149 -7.55 18.81 2.98
CA GLY A 149 -8.40 19.88 3.48
C GLY A 149 -9.36 20.51 2.47
N LYS A 150 -9.37 20.11 1.18
CA LYS A 150 -10.34 20.60 0.18
C LYS A 150 -11.13 19.50 -0.54
N GLY A 151 -11.28 18.31 0.07
CA GLY A 151 -12.07 17.23 -0.49
C GLY A 151 -11.44 16.68 -1.76
N ASN A 152 -12.06 16.92 -2.91
CA ASN A 152 -11.58 16.44 -4.22
C ASN A 152 -11.00 17.57 -5.09
N ARG A 153 -10.67 18.72 -4.49
CA ARG A 153 -10.24 19.92 -5.24
C ARG A 153 -8.73 20.12 -5.26
N ASP A 154 -8.01 19.31 -4.49
CA ASP A 154 -6.56 19.25 -4.41
C ASP A 154 -6.11 17.79 -4.47
N TYR A 155 -5.06 17.49 -5.22
CA TYR A 155 -4.48 16.15 -5.31
C TYR A 155 -3.20 16.16 -6.17
N GLY A 156 -2.35 15.16 -5.96
CA GLY A 156 -1.32 14.78 -6.92
C GLY A 156 -1.89 13.86 -8.02
N PHE A 157 -1.87 14.29 -9.28
CA PHE A 157 -2.14 13.46 -10.44
C PHE A 157 -0.83 12.82 -10.93
N ILE A 158 -0.73 11.50 -10.82
CA ILE A 158 0.47 10.74 -11.13
C ILE A 158 0.32 10.09 -12.51
N GLN A 159 1.30 10.32 -13.39
CA GLN A 159 1.36 9.79 -14.75
C GLN A 159 2.64 8.98 -14.97
N ASN A 160 2.62 8.09 -15.96
CA ASN A 160 3.70 7.15 -16.27
C ASN A 160 4.14 6.32 -15.05
N PHE A 161 3.17 5.83 -14.27
CA PHE A 161 3.47 4.98 -13.14
C PHE A 161 3.82 3.55 -13.61
N THR A 162 5.04 3.12 -13.36
CA THR A 162 5.54 1.79 -13.71
C THR A 162 5.29 0.80 -12.58
N SER A 163 4.42 -0.18 -12.83
CA SER A 163 4.13 -1.22 -11.85
C SER A 163 5.37 -2.10 -11.55
N ASN A 164 5.48 -2.58 -10.29
CA ASN A 164 6.64 -3.26 -9.66
C ASN A 164 7.90 -2.42 -9.48
N LYS A 165 7.92 -1.17 -9.94
CA LYS A 165 9.08 -0.30 -9.85
C LYS A 165 8.74 0.91 -9.01
N ASP A 166 7.75 1.66 -9.44
CA ASP A 166 7.44 2.95 -8.83
C ASP A 166 6.72 2.80 -7.50
N TYR A 167 6.78 3.86 -6.72
CA TYR A 167 6.07 3.95 -5.46
C TYR A 167 5.45 5.32 -5.22
N VAL A 168 4.35 5.33 -4.48
CA VAL A 168 3.71 6.51 -3.93
C VAL A 168 4.02 6.58 -2.44
N SER A 169 4.59 7.69 -1.97
CA SER A 169 4.87 7.92 -0.55
C SER A 169 3.69 8.62 0.12
N LEU A 170 3.21 8.05 1.23
CA LEU A 170 2.10 8.55 2.04
C LEU A 170 2.53 8.73 3.50
N SER A 171 1.86 9.63 4.22
CA SER A 171 2.21 10.02 5.59
C SER A 171 1.20 9.50 6.61
N GLY A 172 1.69 8.85 7.66
CA GLY A 172 0.85 8.26 8.71
C GLY A 172 0.48 6.80 8.40
N PRO A 173 -0.26 6.13 9.30
CA PRO A 173 -0.50 4.70 9.19
C PRO A 173 -1.38 4.35 7.99
N VAL A 174 -1.23 3.14 7.46
CA VAL A 174 -1.96 2.68 6.25
C VAL A 174 -3.48 2.75 6.45
N ASN A 175 -3.99 2.42 7.63
CA ASN A 175 -5.42 2.50 7.98
C ASN A 175 -5.99 3.93 7.97
N SER A 176 -5.13 4.95 7.85
CA SER A 176 -5.54 6.34 7.65
C SER A 176 -5.96 6.69 6.22
N TYR A 177 -5.94 5.71 5.32
CA TYR A 177 -6.21 5.88 3.90
C TYR A 177 -7.31 4.93 3.40
N ASN A 178 -7.99 5.34 2.34
CA ASN A 178 -8.92 4.55 1.56
C ASN A 178 -8.46 4.51 0.10
N TYR A 179 -8.72 3.40 -0.57
CA TYR A 179 -8.28 3.14 -1.94
C TYR A 179 -9.47 2.75 -2.81
N LEU A 180 -9.50 3.28 -4.04
CA LEU A 180 -10.60 3.00 -4.95
C LEU A 180 -10.18 3.23 -6.40
N TYR A 181 -10.52 2.29 -7.26
CA TYR A 181 -10.51 2.49 -8.70
C TYR A 181 -11.73 3.29 -9.16
N ASP A 182 -11.53 4.27 -10.04
CA ASP A 182 -12.65 4.96 -10.70
C ASP A 182 -13.08 4.28 -12.00
N SER A 183 -14.16 4.80 -12.60
CA SER A 183 -14.72 4.28 -13.85
C SER A 183 -13.78 4.38 -15.05
N ASP A 184 -12.74 5.22 -14.96
CA ASP A 184 -11.74 5.39 -16.00
C ASP A 184 -10.54 4.46 -15.76
N GLY A 185 -10.60 3.61 -14.73
CA GLY A 185 -9.53 2.68 -14.34
C GLY A 185 -8.40 3.32 -13.54
N ASN A 186 -8.53 4.60 -13.13
CA ASN A 186 -7.50 5.26 -12.34
C ASN A 186 -7.60 4.88 -10.87
N PHE A 187 -6.45 4.70 -10.21
CA PHE A 187 -6.41 4.39 -8.80
C PHE A 187 -6.41 5.65 -7.94
N LYS A 188 -7.43 5.83 -7.11
CA LYS A 188 -7.60 6.99 -6.23
C LYS A 188 -7.20 6.66 -4.81
N ILE A 189 -6.44 7.56 -4.21
CA ILE A 189 -5.97 7.51 -2.83
C ILE A 189 -6.65 8.62 -2.04
N TYR A 190 -7.37 8.26 -1.00
CA TYR A 190 -8.03 9.21 -0.11
C TYR A 190 -7.42 9.15 1.28
N LYS A 191 -7.08 10.31 1.85
CA LYS A 191 -6.72 10.44 3.27
C LYS A 191 -7.99 10.62 4.10
N LYS A 192 -8.20 9.75 5.09
CA LYS A 192 -9.32 9.88 6.03
C LYS A 192 -9.20 11.17 6.83
N THR A 193 -10.28 11.94 6.85
CA THR A 193 -10.45 13.18 7.64
C THR A 193 -11.72 13.20 8.49
N GLY A 194 -12.47 12.09 8.54
CA GLY A 194 -13.73 11.96 9.27
C GLY A 194 -14.71 11.03 8.54
N THR A 195 -15.96 11.47 8.37
CA THR A 195 -17.01 10.73 7.65
C THR A 195 -16.82 10.79 6.14
N GLY A 196 -17.12 9.69 5.44
CA GLY A 196 -17.00 9.62 3.97
C GLY A 196 -15.64 9.07 3.51
N LYS A 197 -15.34 9.22 2.21
CA LYS A 197 -14.09 8.69 1.62
C LYS A 197 -12.83 9.37 2.18
N GLY A 198 -12.96 10.59 2.69
CA GLY A 198 -11.83 11.45 3.07
C GLY A 198 -11.50 12.46 1.98
N ASP A 199 -10.35 13.12 2.11
CA ASP A 199 -9.81 14.01 1.09
C ASP A 199 -9.07 13.18 0.04
N LEU A 200 -9.33 13.43 -1.25
CA LEU A 200 -8.56 12.85 -2.34
C LEU A 200 -7.16 13.45 -2.29
N VAL A 201 -6.12 12.64 -2.14
CA VAL A 201 -4.74 13.13 -2.08
C VAL A 201 -3.92 12.73 -3.29
N GLY A 202 -4.35 11.69 -4.00
CA GLY A 202 -3.65 11.17 -5.16
C GLY A 202 -4.58 10.48 -6.15
N ILE A 203 -4.25 10.59 -7.42
CA ILE A 203 -4.78 9.77 -8.50
C ILE A 203 -3.58 9.21 -9.25
N VAL A 204 -3.50 7.89 -9.38
CA VAL A 204 -2.51 7.20 -10.21
C VAL A 204 -3.18 6.81 -11.51
N GLU A 205 -2.68 7.39 -12.61
CA GLU A 205 -3.07 7.02 -13.97
C GLU A 205 -2.63 5.59 -14.25
N VAL A 206 -3.58 4.77 -14.72
CA VAL A 206 -3.31 3.38 -15.10
C VAL A 206 -3.38 3.27 -16.61
N THR A 207 -2.22 3.15 -17.27
CA THR A 207 -2.13 3.14 -18.74
C THR A 207 -2.15 1.75 -19.36
N ASP A 208 -1.81 0.71 -18.58
CA ASP A 208 -1.57 -0.63 -19.11
C ASP A 208 -2.61 -1.63 -18.61
N GLN A 209 -2.43 -2.11 -17.38
CA GLN A 209 -3.32 -3.05 -16.70
C GLN A 209 -3.57 -2.57 -15.28
N PRO A 210 -4.76 -2.82 -14.72
CA PRO A 210 -4.99 -2.63 -13.31
C PRO A 210 -3.96 -3.38 -12.47
N PHE A 211 -3.55 -2.76 -11.37
CA PHE A 211 -2.55 -3.29 -10.47
C PHE A 211 -3.01 -3.17 -9.02
N ASP A 212 -2.40 -3.93 -8.11
CA ASP A 212 -2.67 -3.78 -6.70
C ASP A 212 -1.55 -2.98 -6.03
N LEU A 213 -1.90 -1.84 -5.42
CA LEU A 213 -0.96 -0.99 -4.69
C LEU A 213 -0.83 -1.49 -3.25
N GLN A 214 0.33 -2.06 -2.96
CA GLN A 214 0.61 -2.71 -1.70
C GLN A 214 1.57 -1.86 -0.85
N ALA A 215 1.30 -1.77 0.45
CA ALA A 215 2.22 -1.13 1.38
C ALA A 215 3.50 -1.99 1.51
N ARG A 216 4.66 -1.43 1.14
CA ARG A 216 5.91 -2.19 1.02
C ARG A 216 6.97 -1.85 2.07
N ARG A 217 6.91 -0.64 2.62
CA ARG A 217 7.91 -0.15 3.57
C ARG A 217 7.29 0.83 4.52
N PHE A 218 7.34 0.51 5.81
CA PHE A 218 7.01 1.42 6.89
C PHE A 218 8.30 2.10 7.35
N LEU A 219 8.26 3.43 7.41
CA LEU A 219 9.37 4.24 7.87
C LEU A 219 9.11 4.69 9.32
N ASN A 220 10.18 5.00 10.04
CA ASN A 220 10.11 5.33 11.46
C ASN A 220 9.34 6.63 11.75
N ASP A 221 9.19 7.50 10.75
CA ASP A 221 8.41 8.73 10.83
C ASP A 221 6.90 8.50 10.62
N GLY A 222 6.49 7.24 10.47
CA GLY A 222 5.11 6.84 10.21
C GLY A 222 4.70 6.95 8.75
N THR A 223 5.60 7.31 7.82
CA THR A 223 5.31 7.19 6.39
C THR A 223 5.32 5.74 5.93
N PHE A 224 4.63 5.48 4.83
CA PHE A 224 4.75 4.24 4.11
C PHE A 224 4.82 4.46 2.60
N ARG A 225 5.43 3.50 1.91
CA ARG A 225 5.46 3.45 0.44
C ARG A 225 4.40 2.47 -0.05
N LEU A 226 3.48 2.95 -0.88
CA LEU A 226 2.65 2.12 -1.75
C LEU A 226 3.43 1.83 -3.02
N SER A 227 3.60 0.57 -3.38
CA SER A 227 4.17 0.19 -4.68
C SER A 227 3.17 -0.70 -5.38
N ALA A 228 2.89 -0.44 -6.66
CA ALA A 228 2.06 -1.37 -7.40
C ALA A 228 2.88 -2.64 -7.56
N ARG A 229 2.34 -3.78 -7.18
CA ARG A 229 2.88 -5.06 -7.63
C ARG A 229 2.02 -5.53 -8.79
N VAL A 230 2.64 -5.90 -9.92
CA VAL A 230 2.02 -6.73 -10.98
C VAL A 230 1.83 -8.17 -10.48
N LEU A 231 2.26 -8.46 -9.26
CA LEU A 231 2.01 -9.75 -8.66
C LEU A 231 0.53 -9.77 -8.25
N ARG A 232 -0.21 -10.64 -8.94
CA ARG A 232 -1.44 -11.34 -8.55
C ARG A 232 -1.37 -11.89 -7.11
N ARG A 233 -1.14 -11.00 -6.15
CA ARG A 233 -0.99 -11.23 -4.72
C ARG A 233 -2.01 -10.30 -4.09
N GLY A 234 -2.89 -10.82 -3.26
CA GLY A 234 -4.14 -10.17 -2.96
C GLY A 234 -5.23 -10.75 -3.85
N PHE A 235 -5.45 -10.23 -5.06
CA PHE A 235 -6.62 -10.68 -5.84
C PHE A 235 -6.54 -12.13 -6.32
N ASN A 236 -7.52 -12.96 -5.93
CA ASN A 236 -7.59 -14.38 -6.27
C ASN A 236 -8.48 -14.61 -7.49
N GLU A 237 -7.88 -14.72 -8.67
CA GLU A 237 -8.61 -14.77 -9.93
C GLU A 237 -9.50 -16.01 -10.05
N GLU A 238 -9.01 -17.18 -9.65
CA GLU A 238 -9.78 -18.42 -9.78
C GLU A 238 -11.01 -18.42 -8.88
N LEU A 239 -10.86 -17.99 -7.62
CA LEU A 239 -12.00 -17.85 -6.71
C LEU A 239 -12.94 -16.73 -7.12
N TYR A 240 -12.43 -15.63 -7.66
CA TYR A 240 -13.26 -14.57 -8.22
C TYR A 240 -14.19 -15.11 -9.29
N LEU A 241 -13.65 -15.83 -10.28
CA LEU A 241 -14.44 -16.41 -11.35
C LEU A 241 -15.44 -17.43 -10.81
N LYS A 242 -15.02 -18.30 -9.89
CA LYS A 242 -15.88 -19.32 -9.28
C LYS A 242 -17.05 -18.72 -8.50
N LEU A 243 -16.77 -17.82 -7.57
CA LEU A 243 -17.75 -17.29 -6.61
C LEU A 243 -18.72 -16.27 -7.22
N ASN A 244 -18.37 -15.74 -8.40
CA ASN A 244 -19.23 -14.86 -9.20
C ASN A 244 -19.87 -15.56 -10.40
N GLY A 245 -19.57 -16.84 -10.66
CA GLY A 245 -20.18 -17.62 -11.74
C GLY A 245 -19.71 -17.23 -13.14
N LEU A 246 -18.46 -16.77 -13.27
CA LEU A 246 -17.85 -16.28 -14.51
C LEU A 246 -16.92 -17.31 -15.18
N GLU A 247 -16.90 -18.55 -14.67
CA GLU A 247 -16.08 -19.63 -15.21
C GLU A 247 -16.43 -19.91 -16.68
N GLY A 248 -15.45 -19.77 -17.57
CA GLY A 248 -15.63 -19.95 -19.02
C GLY A 248 -16.17 -18.71 -19.75
N GLU A 249 -16.56 -17.66 -19.04
CA GLU A 249 -16.91 -16.36 -19.61
C GLU A 249 -15.69 -15.44 -19.66
N ILE A 250 -14.87 -15.46 -18.60
CA ILE A 250 -13.66 -14.65 -18.46
C ILE A 250 -12.47 -15.58 -18.21
N GLU A 251 -11.37 -15.34 -18.93
CA GLU A 251 -10.11 -16.02 -18.68
C GLU A 251 -9.51 -15.58 -17.33
N PRO A 252 -8.91 -16.48 -16.53
CA PRO A 252 -8.32 -16.12 -15.24
C PRO A 252 -7.34 -14.95 -15.32
N SER A 253 -6.57 -14.82 -16.40
CA SER A 253 -5.64 -13.69 -16.57
C SER A 253 -6.30 -12.31 -16.66
N ASN A 254 -7.61 -12.27 -16.95
CA ASN A 254 -8.39 -11.05 -17.14
C ASN A 254 -9.34 -10.78 -15.97
N ALA A 255 -9.43 -11.68 -14.98
CA ALA A 255 -10.34 -11.55 -13.85
C ALA A 255 -10.15 -10.26 -13.04
N LEU A 256 -8.90 -9.86 -12.79
CA LEU A 256 -8.61 -8.60 -12.10
C LEU A 256 -9.05 -7.39 -12.94
N ALA A 257 -8.80 -7.44 -14.26
CA ALA A 257 -9.21 -6.37 -15.15
C ALA A 257 -10.74 -6.22 -15.17
N ASP A 258 -11.46 -7.33 -15.28
CA ASP A 258 -12.92 -7.40 -15.20
C ASP A 258 -13.47 -6.87 -13.87
N TYR A 259 -12.88 -7.29 -12.74
CA TYR A 259 -13.26 -6.78 -11.44
C TYR A 259 -13.07 -5.26 -11.34
N VAL A 260 -11.96 -4.75 -11.87
CA VAL A 260 -11.64 -3.32 -11.80
C VAL A 260 -12.51 -2.50 -12.75
N SER A 261 -12.80 -2.96 -13.96
CA SER A 261 -13.64 -2.21 -14.90
C SER A 261 -15.10 -2.22 -14.50
N ASP A 262 -15.62 -3.38 -14.11
CA ASP A 262 -17.06 -3.63 -14.02
C ASP A 262 -17.45 -4.26 -12.68
N GLY A 263 -16.78 -5.35 -12.29
CA GLY A 263 -17.23 -6.18 -11.16
C GLY A 263 -17.35 -5.44 -9.84
N GLN A 264 -16.43 -4.51 -9.56
CA GLN A 264 -16.46 -3.71 -8.33
C GLN A 264 -17.64 -2.72 -8.26
N PHE A 265 -18.26 -2.42 -9.40
CA PHE A 265 -19.40 -1.52 -9.54
C PHE A 265 -20.72 -2.27 -9.67
N ASP A 266 -20.68 -3.50 -10.18
CA ASP A 266 -21.84 -4.36 -10.44
C ASP A 266 -22.19 -5.32 -9.28
N GLY A 267 -21.49 -5.20 -8.16
CA GLY A 267 -21.74 -5.99 -6.95
C GLY A 267 -21.16 -7.41 -7.00
N LEU A 268 -20.21 -7.66 -7.91
CA LEU A 268 -19.43 -8.89 -7.96
C LEU A 268 -18.43 -8.92 -6.81
N LYS A 269 -18.31 -10.06 -6.14
CA LYS A 269 -17.43 -10.20 -4.97
C LYS A 269 -15.98 -10.04 -5.38
N GLY A 270 -15.26 -9.08 -4.80
CA GLY A 270 -13.79 -9.04 -4.88
C GLY A 270 -13.19 -10.06 -3.94
N ILE A 271 -12.23 -10.87 -4.38
CA ILE A 271 -11.61 -11.92 -3.56
C ILE A 271 -10.14 -11.60 -3.37
N PHE A 272 -9.74 -11.32 -2.14
CA PHE A 272 -8.39 -10.92 -1.77
C PHE A 272 -7.81 -11.87 -0.72
N THR A 273 -6.76 -12.60 -1.05
CA THR A 273 -6.14 -13.59 -0.18
C THR A 273 -4.63 -13.39 -0.11
N GLY A 274 -4.02 -13.73 1.03
CA GLY A 274 -2.59 -13.99 1.12
C GLY A 274 -2.20 -15.13 0.17
N ALA A 275 -0.91 -15.33 -0.09
CA ALA A 275 -0.50 -16.32 -1.09
C ALA A 275 0.83 -16.99 -0.71
N GLU A 276 0.83 -18.34 -0.67
CA GLU A 276 2.04 -19.12 -0.33
C GLU A 276 3.17 -18.97 -1.36
N LYS A 277 2.86 -18.55 -2.60
CA LYS A 277 3.86 -18.16 -3.61
C LYS A 277 3.18 -17.46 -4.77
N GLY A 278 3.87 -16.48 -5.36
CA GLY A 278 3.33 -15.75 -6.50
C GLY A 278 2.91 -16.65 -7.66
N SER A 279 1.77 -16.33 -8.27
CA SER A 279 1.24 -16.93 -9.51
C SER A 279 0.48 -18.25 -9.33
N PRO A 280 -0.62 -18.48 -10.09
CA PRO A 280 -1.55 -19.60 -9.93
C PRO A 280 -1.00 -20.99 -10.32
N THR A 281 0.28 -21.29 -10.10
CA THR A 281 0.87 -22.60 -10.44
C THR A 281 1.84 -23.19 -9.41
N SER A 282 1.95 -22.59 -8.21
CA SER A 282 2.97 -23.02 -7.24
C SER A 282 2.41 -23.89 -6.10
N ALA A 283 1.84 -25.05 -6.43
CA ALA A 283 1.58 -26.11 -5.45
C ALA A 283 2.89 -26.83 -5.07
N SER A 284 3.81 -26.20 -4.34
CA SER A 284 4.97 -26.87 -3.70
C SER A 284 5.93 -25.90 -2.99
N SER A 285 5.79 -25.77 -1.68
CA SER A 285 6.86 -26.01 -0.68
C SER A 285 6.33 -25.65 0.70
N SER A 286 6.48 -26.56 1.67
CA SER A 286 6.03 -26.51 3.08
C SER A 286 6.63 -25.37 3.93
N THR A 287 6.62 -24.14 3.45
CA THR A 287 7.12 -22.95 4.14
C THR A 287 6.11 -21.85 3.98
N ALA A 288 5.52 -21.43 5.10
CA ALA A 288 4.65 -20.27 5.22
C ALA A 288 5.25 -19.06 4.46
N ASP A 289 4.43 -18.34 3.70
CA ASP A 289 4.82 -17.19 2.85
C ASP A 289 5.29 -15.96 3.62
N GLY A 290 5.24 -16.02 4.96
CA GLY A 290 5.56 -14.91 5.84
C GLY A 290 4.31 -14.08 6.17
N ASN A 291 4.54 -12.88 6.66
CA ASN A 291 3.46 -11.98 7.05
C ASN A 291 2.93 -11.22 5.83
N ASP A 292 1.63 -11.30 5.59
CA ASP A 292 0.96 -10.65 4.49
C ASP A 292 0.25 -9.34 4.90
N THR A 293 0.07 -8.44 3.94
CA THR A 293 -0.85 -7.31 4.07
C THR A 293 -1.79 -7.36 2.88
N VAL A 294 -3.09 -7.48 3.16
CA VAL A 294 -4.13 -7.69 2.15
C VAL A 294 -5.09 -6.52 2.21
N PHE A 295 -5.32 -5.89 1.06
CA PHE A 295 -6.26 -4.78 0.92
C PHE A 295 -7.47 -5.26 0.14
N SER A 296 -8.65 -4.85 0.57
CA SER A 296 -9.76 -4.76 -0.36
C SER A 296 -9.82 -3.38 -0.99
N TYR A 297 -10.47 -3.33 -2.14
CA TYR A 297 -10.96 -2.11 -2.76
C TYR A 297 -12.28 -2.44 -3.45
N GLY A 298 -13.13 -1.44 -3.62
CA GLY A 298 -14.41 -1.62 -4.31
C GLY A 298 -15.35 -0.44 -4.07
N ALA A 299 -16.43 -0.38 -4.85
CA ALA A 299 -17.40 0.70 -4.77
C ALA A 299 -18.77 0.22 -4.24
N ASN A 300 -19.66 1.16 -3.92
CA ASN A 300 -21.10 0.94 -3.88
C ASN A 300 -21.64 -0.21 -2.99
N ASN A 301 -21.03 -0.46 -1.82
CA ASN A 301 -21.37 -1.60 -0.95
C ASN A 301 -21.11 -2.96 -1.57
N ASN A 302 -20.16 -3.03 -2.51
CA ASN A 302 -19.72 -4.30 -3.04
C ASN A 302 -19.19 -5.19 -1.92
N LYS A 303 -19.39 -6.50 -2.04
CA LYS A 303 -18.84 -7.48 -1.12
C LYS A 303 -17.39 -7.74 -1.49
N THR A 304 -16.51 -7.76 -0.50
CA THR A 304 -15.16 -8.27 -0.71
C THR A 304 -14.86 -9.34 0.32
N ILE A 305 -14.08 -10.33 -0.05
CA ILE A 305 -13.58 -11.37 0.85
C ILE A 305 -12.09 -11.08 1.05
N LEU A 306 -11.66 -10.99 2.31
CA LEU A 306 -10.26 -10.81 2.68
C LEU A 306 -9.81 -11.99 3.54
N SER A 307 -8.68 -12.59 3.20
CA SER A 307 -8.02 -13.64 4.01
C SER A 307 -6.52 -13.39 4.02
N GLY A 308 -5.87 -13.50 5.17
CA GLY A 308 -4.39 -13.52 5.23
C GLY A 308 -3.83 -14.88 4.80
N VAL A 309 -4.66 -15.91 4.87
CA VAL A 309 -4.33 -17.26 4.42
C VAL A 309 -4.67 -17.44 2.94
N GLY A 310 -3.78 -18.12 2.22
CA GLY A 310 -4.01 -18.56 0.84
C GLY A 310 -5.21 -19.49 0.69
N LEU A 311 -6.04 -19.19 -0.28
CA LEU A 311 -7.22 -19.97 -0.65
C LEU A 311 -7.09 -20.37 -2.12
N ALA A 312 -7.34 -21.63 -2.45
CA ALA A 312 -7.21 -22.13 -3.82
C ALA A 312 -8.40 -23.02 -4.20
N LEU A 313 -8.48 -23.42 -5.46
CA LEU A 313 -9.42 -24.44 -5.90
C LEU A 313 -8.66 -25.75 -6.18
N ASP A 314 -9.17 -26.88 -5.68
CA ASP A 314 -8.64 -28.19 -6.06
C ASP A 314 -9.01 -28.56 -7.51
N THR A 315 -8.60 -29.76 -7.93
CA THR A 315 -8.91 -30.29 -9.27
C THR A 315 -10.41 -30.49 -9.52
N GLU A 316 -11.21 -30.62 -8.47
CA GLU A 316 -12.66 -30.76 -8.50
C GLU A 316 -13.38 -29.41 -8.35
N LYS A 317 -12.63 -28.30 -8.27
CA LYS A 317 -13.12 -26.93 -8.04
C LYS A 317 -13.79 -26.74 -6.68
N ASN A 318 -13.38 -27.52 -5.69
CA ASN A 318 -13.67 -27.24 -4.28
C ASN A 318 -12.67 -26.24 -3.76
N LEU A 319 -13.09 -25.35 -2.86
CA LEU A 319 -12.17 -24.44 -2.20
C LEU A 319 -11.28 -25.25 -1.25
N VAL A 320 -9.97 -25.05 -1.35
CA VAL A 320 -8.99 -25.57 -0.42
C VAL A 320 -8.24 -24.44 0.25
N VAL A 321 -7.83 -24.68 1.49
CA VAL A 321 -6.93 -23.80 2.23
C VAL A 321 -5.51 -24.21 1.85
N GLU A 322 -4.66 -23.26 1.48
CA GLU A 322 -3.24 -23.54 1.21
C GLU A 322 -2.55 -24.09 2.47
N SER A 323 -1.38 -24.72 2.29
CA SER A 323 -0.70 -25.34 3.42
C SER A 323 -0.35 -24.30 4.50
N GLY A 324 -0.24 -24.75 5.74
CA GLY A 324 0.11 -23.87 6.88
C GLY A 324 -1.08 -23.13 7.50
N ALA A 325 -2.11 -22.75 6.74
CA ALA A 325 -3.33 -22.13 7.26
C ALA A 325 -3.09 -20.96 8.24
N GLY A 326 -2.11 -20.10 7.98
CA GLY A 326 -1.76 -18.98 8.88
C GLY A 326 -0.60 -19.26 9.83
N ALA A 327 -0.09 -20.50 9.90
CA ALA A 327 0.86 -20.90 10.93
C ALA A 327 2.17 -20.10 10.88
N ASN A 328 2.50 -19.45 12.00
CA ASN A 328 3.64 -18.51 12.17
C ASN A 328 3.55 -17.24 11.30
N GLN A 329 2.35 -16.80 10.91
CA GLN A 329 2.13 -15.59 10.10
C GLN A 329 1.37 -14.54 10.91
N VAL A 330 1.85 -13.29 10.87
CA VAL A 330 1.14 -12.13 11.41
C VAL A 330 0.68 -11.26 10.25
N ASP A 331 -0.57 -11.45 9.83
CA ASP A 331 -1.12 -10.79 8.66
C ASP A 331 -1.87 -9.51 9.02
N ILE A 332 -2.06 -8.63 8.04
CA ILE A 332 -2.84 -7.40 8.18
C ILE A 332 -3.89 -7.37 7.08
N LEU A 333 -5.17 -7.39 7.45
CA LEU A 333 -6.31 -7.33 6.53
C LEU A 333 -6.94 -5.94 6.63
N ILE A 334 -7.00 -5.22 5.52
CA ILE A 334 -7.40 -3.81 5.51
C ILE A 334 -8.63 -3.64 4.65
N GLY A 335 -9.75 -3.33 5.29
CA GLY A 335 -11.03 -3.09 4.64
C GLY A 335 -11.07 -1.82 3.78
N ALA A 336 -11.91 -1.85 2.76
CA ALA A 336 -12.17 -0.78 1.81
C ALA A 336 -13.33 0.09 2.28
N PHE A 337 -13.30 1.38 1.97
CA PHE A 337 -14.39 2.25 2.39
C PHE A 337 -15.71 1.95 1.66
N ASN A 338 -16.80 1.86 2.42
CA ASN A 338 -18.16 1.69 1.91
C ASN A 338 -18.35 0.42 1.07
N THR A 339 -17.63 -0.65 1.41
CA THR A 339 -17.86 -2.02 0.97
C THR A 339 -18.57 -2.82 2.08
N LYS A 340 -18.81 -4.10 1.82
CA LYS A 340 -19.31 -5.10 2.78
C LYS A 340 -18.25 -6.18 2.90
N ASP A 341 -17.21 -5.89 3.66
CA ASP A 341 -16.03 -6.75 3.71
C ASP A 341 -16.29 -7.97 4.60
N GLU A 342 -15.82 -9.11 4.13
CA GLU A 342 -15.87 -10.39 4.83
C GLU A 342 -14.43 -10.80 5.14
N PHE A 343 -14.01 -10.61 6.38
CA PHE A 343 -12.68 -10.99 6.85
C PHE A 343 -12.71 -12.45 7.31
N TRP A 344 -12.07 -13.33 6.55
CA TRP A 344 -12.08 -14.77 6.80
C TRP A 344 -10.89 -15.14 7.69
N LEU A 345 -11.21 -15.61 8.91
CA LEU A 345 -10.26 -16.24 9.85
C LEU A 345 -10.55 -17.75 10.00
N GLY A 346 -11.32 -18.28 9.05
CA GLY A 346 -11.62 -19.69 8.89
C GLY A 346 -12.61 -19.89 7.74
N VAL A 347 -12.76 -21.13 7.29
CA VAL A 347 -13.68 -21.56 6.23
C VAL A 347 -14.52 -22.75 6.68
N GLY A 348 -15.67 -22.95 6.04
CA GLY A 348 -16.69 -23.93 6.45
C GLY A 348 -16.69 -25.27 5.71
N ASP A 349 -17.59 -26.15 6.15
CA ASP A 349 -17.78 -27.54 5.69
C ASP A 349 -18.16 -27.67 4.21
N ASP A 350 -18.94 -26.72 3.68
CA ASP A 350 -19.34 -26.65 2.26
C ASP A 350 -18.14 -26.56 1.30
N LEU A 351 -16.92 -26.40 1.85
CA LEU A 351 -15.69 -26.12 1.11
C LEU A 351 -14.67 -27.27 1.26
N LEU A 352 -14.63 -28.04 2.36
CA LEU A 352 -13.54 -29.00 2.63
C LEU A 352 -13.89 -30.34 3.31
N ASN A 353 -15.18 -30.71 3.44
CA ASN A 353 -15.67 -31.83 4.28
C ASN A 353 -15.45 -31.64 5.80
N SER A 354 -14.78 -30.57 6.22
CA SER A 354 -14.69 -30.06 7.59
C SER A 354 -14.27 -28.60 7.59
N SER A 355 -14.82 -27.82 8.49
CA SER A 355 -14.46 -26.43 8.73
C SER A 355 -13.01 -26.34 9.19
N GLN A 356 -12.32 -25.28 8.77
CA GLN A 356 -10.90 -25.08 9.00
C GLN A 356 -10.68 -23.68 9.56
N SER A 357 -10.24 -23.61 10.82
CA SER A 357 -9.79 -22.37 11.45
C SER A 357 -8.39 -22.00 10.96
N PHE A 358 -8.10 -20.69 10.92
CA PHE A 358 -6.78 -20.16 10.57
C PHE A 358 -6.01 -19.72 11.81
N TYR A 359 -4.68 -19.67 11.71
CA TYR A 359 -3.76 -19.20 12.76
C TYR A 359 -3.84 -19.98 14.10
N VAL A 360 -4.17 -21.28 14.03
CA VAL A 360 -4.33 -22.13 15.23
C VAL A 360 -3.06 -22.94 15.49
N GLY A 361 -2.66 -23.05 16.77
CA GLY A 361 -1.56 -23.89 17.24
C GLY A 361 -0.23 -23.16 17.50
N GLY A 362 -0.09 -21.88 17.13
CA GLY A 362 1.10 -21.06 17.40
C GLY A 362 0.98 -20.10 18.59
N GLY A 363 -0.11 -20.16 19.37
CA GLY A 363 -0.33 -19.31 20.53
C GLY A 363 -0.63 -17.87 20.12
N SER A 364 0.35 -16.97 20.25
CA SER A 364 0.22 -15.57 19.80
C SER A 364 1.29 -15.20 18.76
N ALA A 365 1.92 -16.21 18.17
CA ALA A 365 2.93 -16.04 17.13
C ALA A 365 2.30 -15.82 15.74
N ASP A 366 1.05 -16.22 15.58
CA ASP A 366 0.28 -16.21 14.34
C ASP A 366 -1.11 -15.62 14.56
N TYR A 367 -1.49 -14.60 13.79
CA TYR A 367 -2.82 -13.97 13.86
C TYR A 367 -3.00 -12.99 12.70
N ALA A 368 -4.25 -12.63 12.40
CA ALA A 368 -4.54 -11.51 11.52
C ALA A 368 -4.94 -10.25 12.30
N THR A 369 -4.39 -9.09 11.94
CA THR A 369 -4.89 -7.78 12.37
C THR A 369 -5.85 -7.24 11.32
N ILE A 370 -7.10 -7.00 11.70
CA ILE A 370 -8.13 -6.43 10.85
C ILE A 370 -8.21 -4.92 11.12
N GLN A 371 -7.97 -4.14 10.08
CA GLN A 371 -8.01 -2.68 10.11
C GLN A 371 -9.10 -2.17 9.18
N ASN A 372 -9.54 -0.92 9.41
CA ASN A 372 -10.60 -0.28 8.63
C ASN A 372 -11.95 -1.01 8.65
N TYR A 373 -12.24 -1.75 9.73
CA TYR A 373 -13.52 -2.40 9.91
C TYR A 373 -14.66 -1.37 9.96
N GLN A 374 -15.77 -1.65 9.29
CA GLN A 374 -16.99 -0.82 9.23
C GLN A 374 -18.21 -1.61 9.68
N GLU A 375 -19.28 -0.90 10.04
CA GLU A 375 -20.55 -1.48 10.52
C GLU A 375 -21.17 -2.52 9.56
N LYS A 376 -20.86 -2.41 8.27
CA LYS A 376 -21.36 -3.30 7.21
C LYS A 376 -20.56 -4.59 7.09
N ASP A 377 -19.35 -4.59 7.62
CA ASP A 377 -18.40 -5.69 7.51
C ASP A 377 -18.75 -6.81 8.48
N ARG A 378 -18.03 -7.92 8.36
CA ARG A 378 -18.13 -9.07 9.25
C ARG A 378 -16.87 -9.90 9.24
N VAL A 379 -16.60 -10.56 10.35
CA VAL A 379 -15.56 -11.59 10.46
C VAL A 379 -16.22 -12.97 10.35
N ILE A 380 -15.61 -13.87 9.59
CA ILE A 380 -16.03 -15.26 9.43
C ILE A 380 -15.07 -16.17 10.19
N LEU A 381 -15.62 -17.05 11.03
CA LEU A 381 -14.90 -18.02 11.85
C LEU A 381 -15.43 -19.42 11.58
N ALA A 382 -14.54 -20.42 11.58
CA ALA A 382 -14.89 -21.84 11.48
C ALA A 382 -15.35 -22.41 12.83
N GLY A 383 -16.16 -23.46 12.85
CA GLY A 383 -16.64 -24.11 14.06
C GLY A 383 -17.79 -23.39 14.76
N ASP A 384 -17.93 -23.65 16.07
CA ASP A 384 -19.01 -23.09 16.89
C ASP A 384 -18.59 -21.79 17.58
N ILE A 385 -19.57 -20.92 17.88
CA ILE A 385 -19.34 -19.68 18.65
C ILE A 385 -18.63 -19.96 19.99
N LEU A 386 -18.90 -21.12 20.59
CA LEU A 386 -18.34 -21.53 21.88
C LEU A 386 -16.85 -21.91 21.83
N ASP A 387 -16.31 -22.12 20.63
CA ASP A 387 -14.89 -22.42 20.43
C ASP A 387 -14.01 -21.17 20.55
N TYR A 388 -14.63 -19.98 20.66
CA TYR A 388 -13.94 -18.69 20.64
C TYR A 388 -14.22 -17.85 21.87
N SER A 389 -13.22 -17.07 22.23
CA SER A 389 -13.28 -16.03 23.25
C SER A 389 -12.98 -14.67 22.60
N PHE A 390 -13.67 -13.64 23.09
CA PHE A 390 -13.57 -12.28 22.57
C PHE A 390 -13.23 -11.33 23.71
N THR A 391 -12.05 -10.70 23.63
CA THR A 391 -11.55 -9.82 24.69
C THR A 391 -11.38 -8.40 24.18
N GLN A 392 -12.13 -7.46 24.76
CA GLN A 392 -11.96 -6.03 24.47
C GLN A 392 -10.64 -5.51 25.05
N MET A 393 -9.85 -4.83 24.23
CA MET A 393 -8.64 -4.11 24.62
C MET A 393 -8.64 -2.70 24.02
N GLY A 394 -9.02 -1.70 24.82
CA GLY A 394 -9.14 -0.33 24.33
C GLY A 394 -10.19 -0.24 23.23
N SER A 395 -9.80 0.20 22.02
CA SER A 395 -10.63 0.28 20.82
C SER A 395 -10.46 -0.93 19.89
N SER A 396 -10.04 -2.08 20.41
CA SER A 396 -9.85 -3.30 19.63
C SER A 396 -10.46 -4.51 20.34
N ILE A 397 -10.80 -5.55 19.58
CA ILE A 397 -11.21 -6.85 20.12
C ILE A 397 -10.23 -7.93 19.67
N GLN A 398 -9.69 -8.69 20.61
CA GLN A 398 -8.94 -9.91 20.35
C GLN A 398 -9.89 -11.09 20.23
N ILE A 399 -9.66 -11.94 19.25
CA ILE A 399 -10.36 -13.19 19.00
C ILE A 399 -9.38 -14.32 19.27
N SER A 400 -9.67 -15.18 20.24
CA SER A 400 -8.82 -16.32 20.58
C SER A 400 -9.60 -17.62 20.67
N THR A 401 -8.98 -18.74 20.34
CA THR A 401 -9.57 -20.07 20.57
C THR A 401 -9.70 -20.34 22.07
N VAL A 402 -10.80 -20.95 22.51
CA VAL A 402 -11.00 -21.35 23.91
C VAL A 402 -10.10 -22.53 24.24
N MET A 403 -10.03 -23.50 23.34
CA MET A 403 -9.08 -24.61 23.43
C MET A 403 -7.75 -24.21 22.80
N GLY A 404 -6.68 -24.18 23.61
CA GLY A 404 -5.35 -23.76 23.17
C GLY A 404 -5.02 -22.32 23.56
N GLY A 405 -6.01 -21.42 23.55
CA GLY A 405 -5.78 -20.00 23.87
C GLY A 405 -5.08 -19.25 22.75
N ASP A 406 -5.12 -19.77 21.53
CA ASP A 406 -4.44 -19.18 20.38
C ASP A 406 -5.14 -17.86 20.01
N LEU A 407 -4.40 -16.77 19.92
CA LEU A 407 -4.87 -15.51 19.36
C LEU A 407 -4.90 -15.66 17.84
N ILE A 408 -6.08 -15.56 17.21
CA ILE A 408 -6.21 -15.74 15.76
C ILE A 408 -6.54 -14.44 15.03
N GLY A 409 -7.03 -13.43 15.77
CA GLY A 409 -7.50 -12.19 15.17
C GLY A 409 -7.47 -11.01 16.15
N ILE A 410 -7.15 -9.83 15.64
CA ILE A 410 -7.34 -8.55 16.33
C ILE A 410 -8.15 -7.64 15.42
N VAL A 411 -9.35 -7.24 15.84
CA VAL A 411 -10.17 -6.27 15.10
C VAL A 411 -9.96 -4.89 15.71
N GLU A 412 -9.42 -3.96 14.93
CA GLU A 412 -9.16 -2.58 15.37
C GLU A 412 -10.33 -1.64 15.08
N GLY A 413 -10.46 -0.62 15.92
CA GLY A 413 -11.45 0.46 15.75
C GLY A 413 -12.87 0.05 16.12
N VAL A 414 -13.05 -0.89 17.04
CA VAL A 414 -14.35 -1.43 17.44
C VAL A 414 -14.59 -1.31 18.95
N ASN A 415 -15.85 -1.10 19.33
CA ASN A 415 -16.30 -0.84 20.70
C ASN A 415 -16.95 -2.07 21.37
N GLY A 416 -17.24 -3.12 20.62
CA GLY A 416 -17.92 -4.30 21.13
C GLY A 416 -18.36 -5.28 20.04
N ILE A 417 -18.93 -6.41 20.45
CA ILE A 417 -19.64 -7.32 19.54
C ILE A 417 -21.07 -6.82 19.39
N LEU A 418 -21.49 -6.61 18.15
CA LEU A 418 -22.85 -6.24 17.78
C LEU A 418 -23.74 -7.48 17.63
N SER A 419 -23.27 -8.51 16.93
CA SER A 419 -24.01 -9.77 16.76
C SER A 419 -23.11 -10.93 16.38
N MET A 420 -23.54 -12.14 16.71
CA MET A 420 -22.95 -13.39 16.23
C MET A 420 -24.04 -14.27 15.63
N ASN A 421 -23.83 -14.79 14.42
CA ASN A 421 -24.84 -15.60 13.73
C ASN A 421 -24.19 -16.83 13.11
N ALA A 422 -24.66 -18.02 13.48
CA ALA A 422 -24.28 -19.27 12.84
C ALA A 422 -24.67 -19.29 11.36
N LEU A 423 -23.83 -19.93 10.56
CA LEU A 423 -24.03 -20.20 9.14
C LEU A 423 -24.23 -21.72 8.94
N ALA A 424 -24.67 -22.12 7.75
CA ALA A 424 -25.08 -23.50 7.45
C ALA A 424 -23.91 -24.49 7.28
N ASN A 425 -22.67 -24.01 7.28
CA ASN A 425 -21.47 -24.73 6.88
C ASN A 425 -20.43 -24.78 8.00
N ASP A 426 -20.86 -24.99 9.25
CA ASP A 426 -19.97 -25.00 10.43
C ASP A 426 -19.05 -23.78 10.47
N THR A 427 -19.61 -22.62 10.16
CA THR A 427 -18.99 -21.31 10.39
C THR A 427 -20.00 -20.41 11.09
N PHE A 428 -19.52 -19.30 11.60
CA PHE A 428 -20.38 -18.23 12.05
C PHE A 428 -19.77 -16.88 11.70
N THR A 429 -20.65 -15.87 11.70
CA THR A 429 -20.26 -14.49 11.48
C THR A 429 -20.24 -13.76 12.80
N VAL A 430 -19.24 -12.89 12.98
CA VAL A 430 -19.18 -11.91 14.05
C VAL A 430 -19.26 -10.53 13.41
N LYS A 431 -20.18 -9.71 13.91
CA LYS A 431 -20.23 -8.28 13.60
C LYS A 431 -19.84 -7.49 14.82
N PHE A 432 -19.06 -6.44 14.61
CA PHE A 432 -18.61 -5.54 15.66
C PHE A 432 -19.31 -4.17 15.57
N ASP A 433 -19.43 -3.54 16.72
CA ASP A 433 -19.86 -2.14 16.87
C ASP A 433 -18.65 -1.23 16.65
N VAL A 434 -18.77 -0.18 15.83
CA VAL A 434 -17.64 0.65 15.33
C VAL A 434 -17.73 2.08 15.85
#